data_AF-A0ABC8LQ21-F1
#
_entry.id   AF-A0ABC8LQ21-F1
#
_cell.length_a   1.000
_cell.length_b   1.000
_cell.length_c   1.000
_cell.angle_alpha   90.00
_cell.angle_beta   90.00
_cell.angle_gamma   90.00
#
_symmetry.space_group_name_H-M   'P 1'
#
loop_
_entity.id
_entity.type
_entity.pdbx_description
1 polymer ?
#
loop_
_entity_poly.entity_id
_entity_poly.type
_entity_poly.pdbx_seq_one_letter_code
_entity_poly.pdbx_strand_id
1 'polypeptide(L)'
;MSNFNLAFLPPSMLHKILSKVATSHLRDFGREKVAFSGFNRIGREEYFYRASDLFNLNDWIDEANAVMTFRLRCYQSGNLEAIYMRGMYEFFVLHLLDERREKIHLAGERGLLVAKYVDGILNLGFSIDDIGLVHNYHNFSH
;
A
#
# COMPACT_ATOMS: atom_id res chain seq x y z
N MET A 1 15.55 35.73 5.38
CA MET A 1 14.98 34.40 5.07
C MET A 1 14.66 34.39 3.58
N SER A 2 15.35 33.57 2.79
CA SER A 2 15.02 33.41 1.37
C SER A 2 13.63 32.76 1.26
N ASN A 3 12.69 33.43 0.59
CA ASN A 3 11.37 32.87 0.31
C ASN A 3 11.54 31.65 -0.59
N PHE A 4 11.42 30.45 -0.01
CA PHE A 4 11.56 29.21 -0.76
C PHE A 4 10.28 28.98 -1.55
N ASN A 5 10.28 29.32 -2.84
CA ASN A 5 9.10 29.18 -3.68
C ASN A 5 9.07 27.78 -4.30
N LEU A 6 8.08 26.98 -3.89
CA LEU A 6 7.81 25.64 -4.38
C LEU A 6 7.67 25.57 -5.91
N ALA A 7 7.29 26.67 -6.58
CA ALA A 7 7.16 26.73 -8.03
C ALA A 7 8.49 26.54 -8.79
N PHE A 8 9.64 26.76 -8.14
CA PHE A 8 10.95 26.55 -8.76
C PHE A 8 11.51 25.14 -8.55
N LEU A 9 10.82 24.29 -7.79
CA LEU A 9 11.29 22.92 -7.57
C LEU A 9 11.04 22.03 -8.79
N PRO A 10 11.98 21.11 -9.10
CA PRO A 10 11.73 20.07 -10.09
C PRO A 10 10.50 19.23 -9.71
N PRO A 11 9.73 18.73 -10.71
CA PRO A 11 8.56 17.88 -10.45
C PRO A 11 8.85 16.67 -9.55
N SER A 12 10.05 16.08 -9.68
CA SER A 12 10.48 14.94 -8.86
C SER A 12 10.62 15.28 -7.36
N MET A 13 11.04 16.51 -7.03
CA MET A 13 11.10 16.98 -5.65
C MET A 13 9.71 17.27 -5.10
N LEU A 14 8.84 17.89 -5.90
CA LEU A 14 7.45 18.12 -5.52
C LEU A 14 6.71 16.79 -5.25
N HIS A 15 6.97 15.76 -6.06
CA HIS A 15 6.42 14.43 -5.86
C HIS A 15 6.89 13.81 -4.54
N LYS A 16 8.18 13.94 -4.21
CA LYS A 16 8.73 13.45 -2.93
C LYS A 16 8.12 14.16 -1.72
N ILE A 17 7.99 15.49 -1.78
CA ILE A 17 7.38 16.28 -0.70
C ILE A 17 5.94 15.83 -0.50
N LEU A 18 5.14 15.82 -1.57
CA LEU A 18 3.72 15.47 -1.50
C LEU A 18 3.52 14.02 -1.04
N SER A 19 4.39 13.10 -1.45
CA SER A 19 4.36 11.70 -1.00
C SER A 19 4.67 11.60 0.49
N LYS A 20 5.65 12.35 1.00
CA LYS A 20 5.95 12.36 2.43
C LYS A 20 4.80 12.92 3.26
N VAL A 21 4.14 13.96 2.77
CA VAL A 21 2.98 14.57 3.45
C VAL A 21 1.80 13.61 3.45
N ALA A 22 1.49 12.97 2.31
CA ALA A 22 0.40 12.01 2.20
C ALA A 22 0.54 10.81 3.14
N THR A 23 1.78 10.35 3.34
CA THR A 23 2.08 9.19 4.20
C THR A 23 2.14 9.58 5.68
N SER A 24 2.49 10.82 6.00
CA SER A 24 2.64 11.27 7.39
C SER A 24 1.35 11.87 7.98
N HIS A 25 0.56 12.62 7.18
CA HIS A 25 -0.68 13.25 7.62
C HIS A 25 -1.66 13.51 6.45
N LEU A 26 -2.69 12.67 6.30
CA LEU A 26 -3.57 12.69 5.14
C LEU A 26 -4.43 13.97 5.00
N ARG A 27 -4.84 14.57 6.12
CA ARG A 27 -5.47 15.89 6.15
C ARG A 27 -4.62 16.98 5.50
N ASP A 28 -3.31 16.97 5.77
CA ASP A 28 -2.40 17.98 5.25
C ASP A 28 -2.15 17.76 3.76
N PHE A 29 -2.17 16.51 3.29
CA PHE A 29 -2.20 16.23 1.85
C PHE A 29 -3.42 16.85 1.15
N GLY A 30 -4.60 16.78 1.76
CA GLY A 30 -5.80 17.45 1.24
C GLY A 30 -5.64 18.97 1.17
N ARG A 31 -5.06 19.58 2.21
CA ARG A 31 -4.82 21.03 2.30
C ARG A 31 -3.74 21.51 1.32
N GLU A 32 -2.65 20.76 1.17
CA GLU A 32 -1.55 21.09 0.26
C GLU A 32 -1.99 21.09 -1.20
N LYS A 33 -2.87 20.16 -1.59
CA LYS A 33 -3.46 20.14 -2.94
C LYS A 33 -4.29 21.39 -3.23
N VAL A 34 -4.94 21.98 -2.22
CA VAL A 34 -5.70 23.23 -2.39
C VAL A 34 -4.77 24.44 -2.40
N ALA A 35 -3.71 24.42 -1.58
CA ALA A 35 -2.79 25.53 -1.40
C ALA A 35 -1.80 25.72 -2.56
N PHE A 36 -1.43 24.66 -3.29
CA PHE A 36 -0.45 24.74 -4.38
C PHE A 36 -0.87 23.94 -5.62
N SER A 37 -0.98 24.63 -6.77
CA SER A 37 -1.42 24.02 -8.04
C SER A 37 -0.50 22.90 -8.53
N GLY A 38 0.80 22.97 -8.25
CA GLY A 38 1.75 21.91 -8.57
C GLY A 38 1.46 20.61 -7.81
N PHE A 39 1.09 20.70 -6.54
CA PHE A 39 0.67 19.54 -5.76
C PHE A 39 -0.71 19.04 -6.17
N ASN A 40 -1.64 19.93 -6.54
CA ASN A 40 -2.92 19.51 -7.10
C ASN A 40 -2.74 18.65 -8.35
N ARG A 41 -1.83 19.05 -9.25
CA ARG A 41 -1.52 18.30 -10.47
C ARG A 41 -0.94 16.93 -10.14
N ILE A 42 0.12 16.89 -9.32
CA ILE A 42 0.79 15.64 -8.94
C ILE A 42 -0.18 14.70 -8.20
N GLY A 43 -0.97 15.23 -7.27
CA GLY A 43 -1.97 14.46 -6.51
C GLY A 43 -3.19 14.01 -7.33
N ARG A 44 -3.20 14.23 -8.64
CA ARG A 44 -4.17 13.65 -9.61
C ARG A 44 -3.52 12.61 -10.53
N GLU A 45 -2.20 12.50 -10.53
CA GLU A 45 -1.48 11.56 -11.37
C GLU A 45 -1.60 10.14 -10.79
N GLU A 46 -1.89 9.15 -11.64
CA GLU A 46 -1.98 7.75 -11.21
C GLU A 46 -0.63 7.25 -10.66
N TYR A 47 0.47 7.71 -11.26
CA TYR A 47 1.83 7.40 -10.82
C TYR A 47 2.06 7.74 -9.34
N PHE A 48 1.49 8.86 -8.85
CA PHE A 48 1.63 9.25 -7.46
C PHE A 48 1.09 8.20 -6.49
N TYR A 49 -0.11 7.69 -6.77
CA TYR A 49 -0.74 6.65 -5.96
C TYR A 49 0.00 5.30 -6.12
N ARG A 50 0.46 4.98 -7.33
CA ARG A 50 1.26 3.77 -7.60
C ARG A 50 2.58 3.75 -6.82
N ALA A 51 3.22 4.90 -6.66
CA ALA A 51 4.53 5.05 -6.02
C ALA A 51 4.47 5.49 -4.54
N SER A 52 3.28 5.59 -3.94
CA SER A 52 3.12 5.98 -2.54
C SER A 52 3.61 4.90 -1.58
N ASP A 53 4.30 5.31 -0.51
CA ASP A 53 4.82 4.43 0.54
C ASP A 53 3.75 4.22 1.63
N LEU A 54 3.01 3.12 1.53
CA LEU A 54 1.93 2.79 2.46
C LEU A 54 2.44 2.14 3.73
N PHE A 55 3.62 1.52 3.75
CA PHE A 55 4.19 0.98 4.98
C PHE A 55 4.50 2.06 6.01
N ASN A 56 4.85 3.27 5.56
CA ASN A 56 5.02 4.43 6.42
C ASN A 56 3.75 5.27 6.57
N LEU A 57 2.60 4.80 6.10
CA LEU A 57 1.33 5.46 6.33
C LEU A 57 1.01 5.40 7.83
N ASN A 58 0.92 6.57 8.45
CA ASN A 58 0.55 6.63 9.86
C ASN A 58 -0.91 6.19 10.03
N ASP A 59 -1.13 5.04 10.67
CA ASP A 59 -2.48 4.48 10.89
C ASP A 59 -3.19 5.03 12.13
N TRP A 60 -2.52 5.90 12.90
CA TRP A 60 -3.11 6.59 14.07
C TRP A 60 -4.02 7.78 13.72
N ILE A 61 -4.55 7.83 12.50
CA ILE A 61 -5.32 8.96 12.02
C ILE A 61 -6.79 8.76 12.41
N ASP A 62 -7.39 9.75 13.11
CA ASP A 62 -8.84 9.92 13.38
C ASP A 62 -9.71 10.07 12.10
N GLU A 63 -9.21 9.66 10.92
CA GLU A 63 -9.79 9.88 9.61
C GLU A 63 -9.84 8.58 8.80
N ALA A 64 -10.37 7.52 9.41
CA ALA A 64 -10.48 6.19 8.81
C ALA A 64 -11.02 6.21 7.36
N ASN A 65 -12.00 7.08 7.06
CA ASN A 65 -12.57 7.21 5.71
C ASN A 65 -11.60 7.81 4.67
N ALA A 66 -10.80 8.79 5.07
CA ALA A 66 -9.82 9.42 4.18
C ALA A 66 -8.67 8.46 3.89
N VAL A 67 -8.17 7.79 4.94
CA VAL A 67 -7.16 6.73 4.85
C VAL A 67 -7.65 5.59 3.95
N MET A 68 -8.88 5.12 4.16
CA MET A 68 -9.50 4.08 3.33
C MET A 68 -9.58 4.51 1.86
N THR A 69 -10.05 5.73 1.59
CA THR A 69 -10.15 6.26 0.22
C THR A 69 -8.78 6.35 -0.46
N PHE A 70 -7.76 6.79 0.28
CA PHE A 70 -6.39 6.89 -0.23
C PHE A 70 -5.81 5.50 -0.54
N ARG A 71 -5.95 4.54 0.37
CA ARG A 71 -5.53 3.14 0.17
C ARG A 71 -6.23 2.52 -1.03
N LEU A 72 -7.54 2.77 -1.19
CA LEU A 72 -8.30 2.28 -2.34
C LEU A 72 -7.78 2.85 -3.66
N ARG A 73 -7.44 4.15 -3.71
CA ARG A 73 -6.82 4.74 -4.91
C ARG A 73 -5.45 4.12 -5.19
N CYS A 74 -4.62 3.93 -4.17
CA CYS A 74 -3.32 3.27 -4.32
C CYS A 74 -3.49 1.85 -4.90
N TYR A 75 -4.46 1.09 -4.38
CA TYR A 75 -4.80 -0.22 -4.89
C TYR A 75 -5.22 -0.17 -6.37
N GLN A 76 -6.15 0.72 -6.73
CA GLN A 76 -6.63 0.89 -8.10
C GLN A 76 -5.53 1.32 -9.09
N SER A 77 -4.54 2.09 -8.61
CA SER A 77 -3.38 2.51 -9.39
C SER A 77 -2.26 1.46 -9.49
N GLY A 78 -2.46 0.27 -8.90
CA GLY A 78 -1.51 -0.84 -8.97
C GLY A 78 -0.33 -0.72 -7.99
N ASN A 79 -0.49 0.00 -6.89
CA ASN A 79 0.51 0.06 -5.83
C ASN A 79 0.74 -1.34 -5.23
N LEU A 80 1.99 -1.81 -5.23
CA LEU A 80 2.31 -3.17 -4.79
C LEU A 80 2.07 -3.38 -3.29
N GLU A 81 2.33 -2.37 -2.47
CA GLU A 81 2.09 -2.44 -1.02
C GLU A 81 0.59 -2.52 -0.73
N ALA A 82 -0.24 -1.77 -1.46
CA ALA A 82 -1.70 -1.84 -1.34
C ALA A 82 -2.23 -3.23 -1.72
N ILE A 83 -1.73 -3.81 -2.81
CA ILE A 83 -2.08 -5.16 -3.26
C ILE A 83 -1.67 -6.19 -2.20
N TYR A 84 -0.43 -6.10 -1.71
CA TYR A 84 0.08 -6.98 -0.66
C TYR A 84 -0.74 -6.89 0.62
N MET A 85 -1.01 -5.69 1.15
CA MET A 85 -1.81 -5.49 2.36
C MET A 85 -3.22 -6.04 2.20
N ARG A 86 -3.83 -5.87 1.02
CA ARG A 86 -5.13 -6.47 0.71
C ARG A 86 -5.07 -7.99 0.74
N GLY A 87 -4.04 -8.58 0.14
CA GLY A 87 -3.80 -10.03 0.17
C GLY A 87 -3.60 -10.57 1.59
N MET A 88 -2.84 -9.86 2.43
CA MET A 88 -2.65 -10.21 3.84
C MET A 88 -3.98 -10.20 4.61
N TYR A 89 -4.81 -9.17 4.41
CA TYR A 89 -6.11 -9.08 5.07
C TYR A 89 -7.07 -10.19 4.63
N GLU A 90 -7.15 -10.46 3.33
CA GLU A 90 -8.00 -11.53 2.80
C GLU A 90 -7.56 -12.92 3.29
N PHE A 91 -6.25 -13.16 3.35
CA PHE A 91 -5.69 -14.45 3.77
C PHE A 91 -5.79 -14.67 5.29
N PHE A 92 -5.29 -13.72 6.10
CA PHE A 92 -5.17 -13.90 7.55
C PHE A 92 -6.40 -13.50 8.35
N VAL A 93 -7.22 -12.57 7.84
CA VAL A 93 -8.37 -12.03 8.61
C VAL A 93 -9.69 -12.57 8.09
N LEU A 94 -9.89 -12.58 6.78
CA LEU A 94 -11.17 -13.03 6.21
C LEU A 94 -11.23 -14.54 5.95
N HIS A 95 -10.10 -15.24 6.07
CA HIS A 95 -9.99 -16.67 5.78
C HIS A 95 -10.58 -17.04 4.41
N LEU A 96 -10.42 -16.16 3.42
CA LEU A 96 -10.87 -16.40 2.05
C LEU A 96 -9.85 -17.30 1.36
N LEU A 97 -9.99 -18.62 1.56
CA LEU A 97 -9.03 -19.63 1.14
C LEU A 97 -9.06 -19.89 -0.38
N ASP A 98 -10.19 -19.65 -1.06
CA ASP A 98 -10.41 -20.12 -2.43
C ASP A 98 -9.89 -19.18 -3.55
N GLU A 99 -9.44 -17.96 -3.20
CA GLU A 99 -8.66 -17.03 -4.07
C GLU A 99 -7.21 -16.82 -3.54
N ARG A 100 -6.73 -17.84 -2.84
CA ARG A 100 -5.34 -18.23 -2.49
C ARG A 100 -4.25 -17.21 -2.74
N ARG A 101 -3.86 -16.45 -1.71
CA ARG A 101 -2.61 -15.65 -1.62
C ARG A 101 -2.21 -14.89 -2.90
N GLU A 102 -3.10 -14.73 -3.87
CA GLU A 102 -2.74 -14.43 -5.26
C GLU A 102 -2.21 -13.01 -5.33
N LYS A 103 -2.82 -12.14 -4.52
CA LYS A 103 -2.37 -10.77 -4.34
C LYS A 103 -0.99 -10.70 -3.67
N ILE A 104 -0.70 -11.58 -2.70
CA ILE A 104 0.63 -11.67 -2.05
C ILE A 104 1.66 -12.15 -3.08
N HIS A 105 1.35 -13.25 -3.78
CA HIS A 105 2.19 -13.81 -4.83
C HIS A 105 2.45 -12.80 -5.96
N LEU A 106 1.40 -12.18 -6.49
CA LEU A 106 1.46 -11.16 -7.55
C LEU A 106 2.33 -9.96 -7.15
N ALA A 107 2.19 -9.47 -5.91
CA ALA A 107 3.03 -8.39 -5.41
C ALA A 107 4.51 -8.81 -5.31
N GLY A 108 4.77 -10.05 -4.88
CA GLY A 108 6.11 -10.64 -4.83
C GLY A 108 6.75 -10.79 -6.21
N GLU A 109 6.03 -11.33 -7.17
CA GLU A 109 6.47 -11.48 -8.58
C GLU A 109 6.76 -10.13 -9.24
N ARG A 110 6.01 -9.08 -8.88
CA ARG A 110 6.24 -7.71 -9.35
C ARG A 110 7.36 -6.97 -8.62
N GLY A 111 8.08 -7.65 -7.72
CA GLY A 111 9.31 -7.14 -7.11
C GLY A 111 9.15 -6.56 -5.71
N LEU A 112 7.98 -6.70 -5.05
CA LEU A 112 7.84 -6.30 -3.65
C LEU A 112 8.50 -7.34 -2.74
N LEU A 113 9.66 -7.00 -2.18
CA LEU A 113 10.52 -7.93 -1.44
C LEU A 113 9.81 -8.60 -0.25
N VAL A 114 9.05 -7.84 0.53
CA VAL A 114 8.31 -8.39 1.69
C VAL A 114 7.23 -9.37 1.24
N ALA A 115 6.52 -9.09 0.14
CA ALA A 115 5.52 -9.99 -0.39
C ALA A 115 6.15 -11.29 -0.90
N LYS A 116 7.30 -11.21 -1.58
CA LYS A 116 8.06 -12.38 -2.03
C LYS A 116 8.52 -13.25 -0.85
N TYR A 117 9.00 -12.62 0.22
CA TYR A 117 9.42 -13.32 1.43
C TYR A 117 8.23 -14.02 2.11
N VAL A 118 7.11 -13.32 2.27
CA VAL A 118 5.90 -13.87 2.89
C VAL A 118 5.29 -14.99 2.04
N ASP A 119 5.21 -14.84 0.71
CA ASP A 119 4.74 -15.92 -0.18
C ASP A 119 5.63 -17.18 -0.03
N GLY A 120 6.95 -16.99 0.10
CA GLY A 120 7.88 -18.07 0.42
C GLY A 120 7.58 -18.77 1.75
N ILE A 121 7.36 -18.01 2.83
CA ILE A 121 6.96 -18.58 4.14
C ILE A 121 5.66 -19.34 4.03
N LEU A 122 4.66 -18.78 3.34
CA LEU A 122 3.36 -19.43 3.17
C LEU A 122 3.50 -20.75 2.41
N ASN A 123 4.35 -20.81 1.39
CA ASN A 123 4.66 -22.06 0.67
C ASN A 123 5.35 -23.11 1.56
N LEU A 124 6.11 -22.70 2.57
CA LEU A 124 6.74 -23.62 3.52
C LEU A 124 5.77 -24.06 4.62
N GLY A 125 4.95 -23.13 5.11
CA GLY A 125 4.04 -23.34 6.23
C GLY A 125 2.77 -24.09 5.86
N PHE A 126 2.33 -23.96 4.60
CA PHE A 126 1.04 -24.47 4.16
C PHE A 126 1.17 -25.29 2.87
N SER A 127 0.39 -26.36 2.79
CA SER A 127 0.12 -27.12 1.57
C SER A 127 -1.34 -26.93 1.16
N ILE A 128 -1.65 -27.36 -0.05
CA ILE A 128 -3.01 -27.41 -0.57
C ILE A 128 -3.38 -28.89 -0.67
N ASP A 129 -4.47 -29.29 -0.02
CA ASP A 129 -5.10 -30.60 -0.22
C ASP A 129 -6.50 -30.45 -0.84
N ASP A 130 -7.24 -31.55 -0.91
CA ASP A 130 -8.59 -31.59 -1.48
C ASP A 130 -9.63 -30.82 -0.65
N ILE A 131 -9.30 -30.43 0.58
CA ILE A 131 -10.17 -29.78 1.56
C ILE A 131 -9.81 -28.29 1.73
N GLY A 132 -8.58 -27.89 1.37
CA GLY A 132 -8.15 -26.49 1.31
C GLY A 132 -6.70 -26.29 1.71
N LEU A 133 -6.44 -25.19 2.43
CA LEU A 133 -5.12 -24.85 2.94
C LEU A 133 -4.83 -25.65 4.22
N VAL A 134 -3.84 -26.53 4.19
CA VAL A 134 -3.43 -27.35 5.33
C VAL A 134 -2.10 -26.87 5.87
N HIS A 135 -1.99 -26.75 7.18
CA HIS A 135 -0.72 -26.43 7.81
C HIS A 135 0.21 -27.65 7.74
N ASN A 136 1.42 -27.47 7.20
CA ASN A 136 2.43 -28.53 7.10
C ASN A 136 2.97 -28.98 8.47
N TYR A 137 2.56 -28.32 9.55
CA TYR A 137 3.00 -28.59 10.91
C TYR A 137 1.78 -28.88 11.79
N HIS A 138 1.52 -30.16 12.03
CA HIS A 138 0.33 -30.64 12.75
C HIS A 138 0.14 -30.06 14.16
N ASN A 139 1.19 -29.54 14.80
CA ASN A 139 1.11 -28.91 16.12
C ASN A 139 0.54 -27.48 16.08
N PHE A 140 0.31 -26.90 14.90
CA PHE A 140 -0.25 -25.56 14.70
C PHE A 140 -1.71 -25.57 14.20
N SER A 141 -2.29 -26.75 14.01
CA SER A 141 -3.74 -26.92 13.80
C SER A 141 -4.45 -26.71 15.14
N HIS A 142 -5.17 -25.59 15.28
CA HIS A 142 -6.08 -25.34 16.39
C HIS A 142 -7.42 -26.02 16.17
#